data_AF-A0AAJ3QX66-F1
#
_entry.id   AF-A0AAJ3QX66-F1
#
_cell.length_a   1.000
_cell.length_b   1.000
_cell.length_c   1.000
_cell.angle_alpha   90.00
_cell.angle_beta   90.00
_cell.angle_gamma   90.00
#
_symmetry.space_group_name_H-M   'P 1'
#
loop_
_entity.id
_entity.type
_entity.pdbx_description
1 polymer ?
#
loop_
_entity_poly.entity_id
_entity_poly.type
_entity_poly.pdbx_seq_one_letter_code
_entity_poly.pdbx_strand_id
1 'polypeptide(L)'
;MDAMKGGRRIECLDGLRGLAALWVLIGHAHILTGFKVPIIGDPELGVDLFIMLSGFLMVFHYQRRKGREPWESPQTWAVFWARRFFRIAPLYYVMLVVALIAGSEIYQARMVIDAFNGNPAQAASRYLDDSLTNYLMHLSFLFGLSPAHAFRTALPDWSIGLEMQFYAALPFIMIVLGRLGWLKGMLVTVGLAVIAAWVVHHLGFRFPMPSFLPMKMHIFAAGMLLAGALWMSQGRAYLAFAISALLVLIPLGGDVTVLHETVRVGIVVLFFVLVHADRFPGSAGDYSRSVNSVLGNTFFRNLGELSFGAYLIHLLIMQPVIAWLIGNTDLSNPARWLVTLIVTIPAVYVLSFMGYKFIELPGQSVGRRLTQQRQVAT
;
A
#
# COMPACT_ATOMS: atom_id res chain seq x y z
N MET A 1 33.06 -9.99 2.55
CA MET A 1 31.91 -10.32 3.41
C MET A 1 31.80 -9.38 4.63
N ASP A 2 32.12 -8.09 4.52
CA ASP A 2 32.13 -7.15 5.68
C ASP A 2 31.36 -5.83 5.46
N ALA A 3 30.61 -5.68 4.36
CA ALA A 3 29.87 -4.44 4.08
C ALA A 3 28.52 -4.30 4.81
N MET A 4 28.10 -5.28 5.61
CA MET A 4 26.76 -5.35 6.22
C MET A 4 26.77 -5.10 7.75
N LYS A 5 27.82 -4.46 8.30
CA LYS A 5 27.96 -4.19 9.75
C LYS A 5 27.47 -2.82 10.21
N GLY A 6 27.00 -1.95 9.32
CA GLY A 6 26.36 -0.67 9.68
C GLY A 6 24.85 -0.75 9.51
N GLY A 7 24.07 -0.23 10.46
CA GLY A 7 22.61 -0.17 10.41
C GLY A 7 22.04 0.75 9.32
N ARG A 8 22.50 0.66 8.07
CA ARG A 8 21.98 1.44 6.95
C ARG A 8 20.49 1.13 6.74
N ARG A 9 19.67 2.16 6.95
CA ARG A 9 18.31 2.26 6.41
C ARG A 9 18.47 2.26 4.88
N ILE A 10 17.63 1.54 4.15
CA ILE A 10 17.59 1.69 2.69
C ILE A 10 16.78 2.98 2.46
N GLU A 11 17.50 4.08 2.29
CA GLU A 11 16.94 5.44 2.41
C GLU A 11 15.87 5.73 1.35
N CYS A 12 16.00 5.16 0.16
CA CYS A 12 15.07 5.38 -0.94
C CYS A 12 13.66 4.81 -0.69
N LEU A 13 13.49 3.86 0.22
CA LEU A 13 12.20 3.18 0.43
C LEU A 13 11.13 4.14 0.98
N ASP A 14 11.53 5.08 1.83
CA ASP A 14 10.59 6.10 2.32
C ASP A 14 10.20 7.05 1.18
N GLY A 15 11.17 7.50 0.37
CA GLY A 15 10.89 8.30 -0.81
C GLY A 15 9.96 7.62 -1.81
N LEU A 16 10.16 6.33 -2.08
CA LEU A 16 9.27 5.53 -2.95
C LEU A 16 7.84 5.44 -2.39
N ARG A 17 7.68 5.33 -1.06
CA ARG A 17 6.35 5.38 -0.42
C ARG A 17 5.68 6.74 -0.61
N GLY A 18 6.43 7.82 -0.46
CA GLY A 18 5.92 9.19 -0.68
C GLY A 18 5.48 9.40 -2.13
N LEU A 19 6.30 8.96 -3.09
CA LEU A 19 5.97 9.00 -4.51
C LEU A 19 4.74 8.14 -4.84
N ALA A 20 4.61 6.96 -4.24
CA ALA A 20 3.43 6.11 -4.40
C ALA A 20 2.15 6.82 -3.93
N ALA A 21 2.17 7.52 -2.77
CA ALA A 21 1.01 8.29 -2.30
C ALA A 21 0.65 9.43 -3.27
N LEU A 22 1.65 10.16 -3.78
CA LEU A 22 1.41 11.22 -4.77
C LEU A 22 0.84 10.65 -6.08
N TRP A 23 1.34 9.50 -6.54
CA TRP A 23 0.79 8.83 -7.72
C TRP A 23 -0.68 8.47 -7.51
N VAL A 24 -1.04 7.86 -6.37
CA VAL A 24 -2.45 7.55 -6.05
C VAL A 24 -3.31 8.82 -6.08
N LEU A 25 -2.83 9.92 -5.50
CA LEU A 25 -3.57 11.18 -5.43
C LEU A 25 -3.77 11.80 -6.82
N ILE A 26 -2.71 11.81 -7.64
CA ILE A 26 -2.75 12.26 -9.04
C ILE A 26 -3.70 11.39 -9.88
N GLY A 27 -3.66 10.07 -9.70
CA GLY A 27 -4.56 9.13 -10.37
C GLY A 27 -6.02 9.37 -10.02
N HIS A 28 -6.34 9.64 -8.76
CA HIS A 28 -7.70 10.01 -8.36
C HIS A 28 -8.11 11.39 -8.89
N ALA A 29 -7.19 12.36 -8.98
CA ALA A 29 -7.48 13.63 -9.63
C ALA A 29 -7.88 13.38 -11.09
N HIS A 30 -7.17 12.50 -11.80
CA HIS A 30 -7.52 12.18 -13.18
C HIS A 30 -8.92 11.60 -13.33
N ILE A 31 -9.28 10.63 -12.47
CA ILE A 31 -10.59 9.98 -12.48
C ILE A 31 -11.70 10.99 -12.16
N LEU A 32 -11.50 11.81 -11.13
CA LEU A 32 -12.53 12.69 -10.61
C LEU A 32 -12.71 13.97 -11.45
N THR A 33 -11.69 14.46 -12.15
CA THR A 33 -11.83 15.64 -13.02
C THR A 33 -12.09 15.31 -14.48
N GLY A 34 -12.13 14.02 -14.85
CA GLY A 34 -12.33 13.59 -16.25
C GLY A 34 -11.18 13.97 -17.20
N PHE A 35 -9.98 14.22 -16.66
CA PHE A 35 -8.78 14.57 -17.43
C PHE A 35 -7.66 13.58 -17.14
N LYS A 36 -6.97 13.07 -18.16
CA LYS A 36 -5.89 12.09 -17.98
C LYS A 36 -4.61 12.58 -18.64
N VAL A 37 -3.51 12.59 -17.88
CA VAL A 37 -2.16 12.65 -18.43
C VAL A 37 -1.69 11.22 -18.70
N PRO A 38 -1.10 10.91 -19.88
CA PRO A 38 -0.61 9.57 -20.18
C PRO A 38 0.40 9.05 -19.13
N ILE A 39 0.44 7.73 -18.93
CA ILE A 39 1.42 6.97 -18.11
C ILE A 39 1.25 7.11 -16.58
N ILE A 40 0.92 8.28 -16.04
CA ILE A 40 0.72 8.53 -14.58
C ILE A 40 -0.78 8.44 -14.21
N GLY A 41 -1.57 7.83 -15.10
CA GLY A 41 -3.03 7.88 -15.08
C GLY A 41 -3.70 7.08 -13.97
N ASP A 42 -3.14 5.90 -13.66
CA ASP A 42 -3.84 4.88 -12.87
C ASP A 42 -3.37 4.88 -11.40
N PRO A 43 -4.27 5.18 -10.43
CA PRO A 43 -3.93 5.09 -9.02
C PRO A 43 -3.63 3.66 -8.54
N GLU A 44 -4.09 2.62 -9.23
CA GLU A 44 -3.85 1.22 -8.84
C GLU A 44 -2.35 0.88 -8.87
N LEU A 45 -1.60 1.41 -9.83
CA LEU A 45 -0.14 1.22 -9.93
C LEU A 45 0.60 1.79 -8.72
N GLY A 46 0.13 2.92 -8.17
CA GLY A 46 0.66 3.48 -6.93
C GLY A 46 0.38 2.56 -5.72
N VAL A 47 -0.79 1.92 -5.67
CA VAL A 47 -1.13 0.95 -4.64
C VAL A 47 -0.31 -0.34 -4.78
N ASP A 48 -0.08 -0.81 -6.01
CA ASP A 48 0.77 -1.97 -6.28
C ASP A 48 2.21 -1.73 -5.79
N LEU A 49 2.74 -0.52 -5.99
CA LEU A 49 4.02 -0.12 -5.41
C LEU A 49 3.98 -0.16 -3.87
N PHE A 50 2.91 0.32 -3.22
CA PHE A 50 2.75 0.18 -1.77
C PHE A 50 2.75 -1.27 -1.30
N ILE A 51 2.03 -2.16 -1.99
CA ILE A 51 1.94 -3.59 -1.65
C ILE A 51 3.31 -4.25 -1.79
N MET A 52 4.05 -3.96 -2.88
CA MET A 52 5.41 -4.46 -3.09
C MET A 52 6.38 -3.96 -2.01
N LEU A 53 6.34 -2.66 -1.69
CA LEU A 53 7.12 -2.06 -0.60
C LEU A 53 6.78 -2.71 0.75
N SER A 54 5.52 -3.04 0.99
CA SER A 54 5.07 -3.70 2.22
C SER A 54 5.68 -5.10 2.36
N GLY A 55 5.61 -5.93 1.30
CA GLY A 55 6.24 -7.25 1.27
C GLY A 55 7.75 -7.19 1.44
N PHE A 56 8.39 -6.22 0.77
CA PHE A 56 9.82 -5.98 0.91
C PHE A 56 10.22 -5.63 2.35
N LEU A 57 9.60 -4.60 2.93
CA LEU A 57 9.96 -4.09 4.26
C LEU A 57 9.70 -5.14 5.35
N MET A 58 8.65 -5.95 5.21
CA MET A 58 8.35 -7.02 6.16
C MET A 58 9.47 -8.08 6.18
N VAL A 59 9.87 -8.58 5.01
CA VAL A 59 10.98 -9.54 4.92
C VAL A 59 12.29 -8.91 5.35
N PHE A 60 12.58 -7.68 4.91
CA PHE A 60 13.81 -6.99 5.26
C PHE A 60 13.99 -6.82 6.77
N HIS A 61 12.94 -6.35 7.47
CA HIS A 61 12.98 -6.20 8.91
C HIS A 61 13.05 -7.54 9.64
N TYR A 62 12.35 -8.56 9.14
CA TYR A 62 12.46 -9.89 9.69
C TYR A 62 13.88 -10.43 9.60
N GLN A 63 14.48 -10.46 8.41
CA GLN A 63 15.80 -11.05 8.19
C GLN A 63 16.86 -10.40 9.09
N ARG A 64 16.72 -9.10 9.37
CA ARG A 64 17.59 -8.37 10.33
C ARG A 64 17.33 -8.71 11.79
N ARG A 65 16.13 -9.16 12.15
CA ARG A 65 15.74 -9.48 13.54
C ARG A 65 15.63 -10.98 13.82
N LYS A 66 15.75 -11.84 12.82
CA LYS A 66 15.55 -13.30 12.93
C LYS A 66 16.30 -13.93 14.10
N GLY A 67 17.54 -13.49 14.38
CA GLY A 67 18.33 -14.01 15.50
C GLY A 67 17.80 -13.63 16.89
N ARG A 68 17.02 -12.55 17.03
CA ARG A 68 16.44 -12.08 18.29
C ARG A 68 14.93 -12.34 18.38
N GLU A 69 14.23 -12.35 17.25
CA GLU A 69 12.79 -12.49 17.11
C GLU A 69 12.50 -13.60 16.05
N PRO A 70 12.69 -14.90 16.38
CA PRO A 70 12.43 -16.00 15.45
C PRO A 70 10.92 -16.16 15.19
N TRP A 71 10.50 -16.42 13.95
CA TRP A 71 9.08 -16.66 13.61
C TRP A 71 8.60 -18.05 14.03
N GLU A 72 9.47 -18.89 14.58
CA GLU A 72 9.07 -20.14 15.21
C GLU A 72 8.45 -19.90 16.60
N SER A 73 8.66 -18.71 17.18
CA SER A 73 8.10 -18.32 18.47
C SER A 73 6.75 -17.57 18.33
N PRO A 74 5.67 -18.02 19.00
CA PRO A 74 4.40 -17.30 19.03
C PRO A 74 4.48 -15.89 19.63
N GLN A 75 5.43 -15.66 20.55
CA GLN A 75 5.64 -14.35 21.16
C GLN A 75 6.09 -13.31 20.12
N THR A 76 6.95 -13.72 19.17
CA THR A 76 7.35 -12.88 18.03
C THR A 76 6.13 -12.43 17.23
N TRP A 77 5.13 -13.30 17.04
CA TRP A 77 3.94 -13.00 16.25
C TRP A 77 3.07 -12.00 16.97
N ALA A 78 2.80 -12.24 18.26
CA ALA A 78 2.00 -11.33 19.08
C ALA A 78 2.63 -9.93 19.15
N VAL A 79 3.95 -9.85 19.29
CA VAL A 79 4.70 -8.59 19.29
C VAL A 79 4.64 -7.92 17.92
N PHE A 80 4.82 -8.67 16.83
CA PHE A 80 4.72 -8.15 15.47
C PHE A 80 3.32 -7.59 15.19
N TRP A 81 2.27 -8.38 15.43
CA TRP A 81 0.88 -7.97 15.21
C TRP A 81 0.50 -6.77 16.05
N ALA A 82 0.89 -6.73 17.33
CA ALA A 82 0.63 -5.56 18.18
C ALA A 82 1.30 -4.29 17.63
N ARG A 83 2.59 -4.32 17.30
CA ARG A 83 3.29 -3.15 16.73
C ARG A 83 2.64 -2.66 15.44
N ARG A 84 2.13 -3.58 14.62
CA ARG A 84 1.49 -3.29 13.33
C ARG A 84 0.06 -2.78 13.48
N PHE A 85 -0.72 -3.35 14.38
CA PHE A 85 -2.04 -2.85 14.73
C PHE A 85 -1.96 -1.39 15.22
N PHE A 86 -1.09 -1.10 16.19
CA PHE A 86 -0.90 0.25 16.72
C PHE A 86 -0.25 1.23 15.74
N ARG A 87 0.28 0.76 14.60
CA ARG A 87 0.74 1.62 13.51
C ARG A 87 -0.43 2.11 12.65
N ILE A 88 -1.44 1.28 12.42
CA ILE A 88 -2.53 1.55 11.47
C ILE A 88 -3.80 2.02 12.18
N ALA A 89 -4.24 1.28 13.20
CA ALA A 89 -5.54 1.44 13.84
C ALA A 89 -5.84 2.84 14.38
N PRO A 90 -4.90 3.55 15.05
CA PRO A 90 -5.23 4.85 15.66
C PRO A 90 -5.73 5.89 14.65
N LEU A 91 -4.96 6.16 13.59
CA LEU A 91 -5.37 7.14 12.58
C LEU A 91 -6.52 6.60 11.71
N TYR A 92 -6.48 5.31 11.37
CA TYR A 92 -7.56 4.70 10.61
C TYR A 92 -8.93 4.85 11.31
N TYR A 93 -9.02 4.58 12.61
CA TYR A 93 -10.30 4.71 13.33
C TYR A 93 -10.78 6.15 13.44
N VAL A 94 -9.87 7.11 13.65
CA VAL A 94 -10.27 8.54 13.66
C VAL A 94 -10.82 8.94 12.29
N MET A 95 -10.15 8.53 11.21
CA MET A 95 -10.61 8.83 9.85
C MET A 95 -11.86 8.04 9.46
N LEU A 96 -12.06 6.83 9.98
CA LEU A 96 -13.29 6.06 9.80
C LEU A 96 -14.48 6.82 10.40
N VAL A 97 -14.34 7.35 11.63
CA VAL A 97 -15.38 8.18 12.25
C VAL A 97 -15.66 9.42 11.41
N VAL A 98 -14.62 10.13 10.95
CA VAL A 98 -14.79 11.29 10.05
C VAL A 98 -15.52 10.91 8.77
N ALA A 99 -15.15 9.79 8.15
CA ALA A 99 -15.76 9.31 6.90
C ALA A 99 -17.22 8.89 7.08
N LEU A 100 -17.59 8.30 8.22
CA LEU A 100 -18.97 7.95 8.53
C LEU A 100 -19.82 9.20 8.78
N ILE A 101 -19.30 10.19 9.51
CA ILE A 101 -20.00 11.45 9.78
C ILE A 101 -20.17 12.26 8.49
N ALA A 102 -19.11 12.43 7.71
CA ALA A 102 -19.12 13.20 6.47
C ALA A 102 -19.66 12.42 5.26
N GLY A 103 -20.17 11.19 5.46
CA GLY A 103 -20.54 10.28 4.37
C GLY A 103 -21.57 10.88 3.41
N SER A 104 -22.55 11.62 3.96
CA SER A 104 -23.58 12.30 3.18
C SER A 104 -23.00 13.37 2.26
N GLU A 105 -22.15 14.25 2.79
CA GLU A 105 -21.53 15.36 2.08
C GLU A 105 -20.58 14.85 1.00
N ILE A 106 -19.77 13.83 1.32
CA ILE A 106 -18.89 13.19 0.34
C ILE A 106 -19.70 12.48 -0.75
N TYR A 107 -20.81 11.83 -0.41
CA TYR A 107 -21.68 11.22 -1.41
C TYR A 107 -22.28 12.26 -2.36
N GLN A 108 -22.78 13.39 -1.84
CA GLN A 108 -23.30 14.47 -2.70
C GLN A 108 -22.22 15.05 -3.60
N ALA A 109 -21.03 15.31 -3.07
CA ALA A 109 -19.89 15.74 -3.88
C ALA A 109 -19.58 14.73 -4.99
N ARG A 110 -19.63 13.43 -4.67
CA ARG A 110 -19.42 12.36 -5.65
C ARG A 110 -20.48 12.35 -6.74
N MET A 111 -21.75 12.53 -6.39
CA MET A 111 -22.86 12.57 -7.35
C MET A 111 -22.73 13.73 -8.34
N VAL A 112 -22.31 14.90 -7.88
CA VAL A 112 -22.00 16.06 -8.76
C VAL A 112 -20.88 15.71 -9.75
N ILE A 113 -19.82 15.07 -9.25
CA ILE A 113 -18.68 14.67 -10.08
C ILE A 113 -19.08 13.63 -11.14
N ASP A 114 -19.79 12.57 -10.74
CA ASP A 114 -20.20 11.52 -11.65
C ASP A 114 -21.17 12.06 -12.72
N ALA A 115 -22.13 12.91 -12.34
CA ALA A 115 -23.04 13.56 -13.26
C ALA A 115 -22.29 14.46 -14.27
N PHE A 116 -21.34 15.28 -13.81
CA PHE A 116 -20.54 16.14 -14.69
C PHE A 116 -19.70 15.33 -15.68
N ASN A 117 -19.08 14.24 -15.23
CA ASN A 117 -18.22 13.40 -16.08
C ASN A 117 -19.01 12.41 -16.96
N GLY A 118 -20.34 12.34 -16.82
CA GLY A 118 -21.17 11.34 -17.52
C GLY A 118 -20.97 9.91 -17.03
N ASN A 119 -20.48 9.72 -15.80
CA ASN A 119 -20.28 8.40 -15.20
C ASN A 119 -21.58 7.91 -14.52
N PRO A 120 -21.82 6.59 -14.44
CA PRO A 120 -22.89 6.05 -13.62
C PRO A 120 -22.72 6.46 -12.15
N ALA A 121 -23.85 6.81 -11.52
CA ALA A 121 -23.90 7.15 -10.11
C ALA A 121 -23.35 6.01 -9.24
N GLN A 122 -22.49 6.33 -8.28
CA GLN A 122 -22.05 5.37 -7.28
C GLN A 122 -23.22 4.92 -6.38
N ALA A 123 -23.16 3.67 -5.94
CA ALA A 123 -24.12 3.14 -4.98
C ALA A 123 -24.05 3.92 -3.66
N ALA A 124 -25.20 4.36 -3.15
CA ALA A 124 -25.30 5.07 -1.87
C ALA A 124 -24.74 4.25 -0.69
N SER A 125 -24.87 2.91 -0.74
CA SER A 125 -24.32 1.99 0.26
C SER A 125 -22.81 2.05 0.39
N ARG A 126 -22.08 2.65 -0.56
CA ARG A 126 -20.66 2.92 -0.38
C ARG A 126 -20.40 3.97 0.69
N TYR A 127 -21.25 4.98 0.80
CA TYR A 127 -20.99 6.17 1.62
C TYR A 127 -21.92 6.26 2.84
N LEU A 128 -23.12 5.68 2.74
CA LEU A 128 -24.21 5.87 3.69
C LEU A 128 -24.59 4.59 4.46
N ASP A 129 -23.76 3.54 4.40
CA ASP A 129 -24.02 2.31 5.15
C ASP A 129 -23.68 2.50 6.64
N ASP A 130 -24.72 2.76 7.43
CA ASP A 130 -24.68 2.95 8.87
C ASP A 130 -25.04 1.67 9.66
N SER A 131 -25.06 0.51 8.98
CA SER A 131 -25.43 -0.75 9.60
C SER A 131 -24.39 -1.19 10.64
N LEU A 132 -24.87 -1.83 11.72
CA LEU A 132 -24.00 -2.42 12.74
C LEU A 132 -22.97 -3.38 12.14
N THR A 133 -23.36 -4.15 11.11
CA THR A 133 -22.45 -5.04 10.39
C THR A 133 -21.32 -4.27 9.72
N ASN A 134 -21.60 -3.15 9.06
CA ASN A 134 -20.58 -2.32 8.43
C ASN A 134 -19.58 -1.81 9.47
N TYR A 135 -20.06 -1.32 10.62
CA TYR A 135 -19.21 -0.87 11.72
C TYR A 135 -18.33 -1.99 12.26
N LEU A 136 -18.90 -3.15 12.58
CA LEU A 136 -18.13 -4.28 13.11
C LEU A 136 -17.07 -4.78 12.12
N MET A 137 -17.39 -4.82 10.82
CA MET A 137 -16.45 -5.22 9.78
C MET A 137 -15.26 -4.25 9.65
N HIS A 138 -15.51 -2.93 9.73
CA HIS A 138 -14.45 -1.92 9.63
C HIS A 138 -13.64 -1.79 10.93
N LEU A 139 -14.28 -1.91 12.10
CA LEU A 139 -13.58 -1.91 13.39
C LEU A 139 -12.66 -3.12 13.54
N SER A 140 -13.08 -4.29 13.06
CA SER A 140 -12.29 -5.52 13.12
C SER A 140 -11.27 -5.69 11.98
N PHE A 141 -11.26 -4.79 10.99
CA PHE A 141 -10.51 -4.92 9.73
C PHE A 141 -10.89 -6.12 8.86
N LEU A 142 -12.03 -6.77 9.10
CA LEU A 142 -12.51 -7.93 8.34
C LEU A 142 -13.26 -7.55 7.06
N PHE A 143 -13.56 -6.27 6.86
CA PHE A 143 -14.30 -5.76 5.69
C PHE A 143 -13.69 -6.20 4.34
N GLY A 144 -12.36 -6.30 4.23
CA GLY A 144 -11.67 -6.77 3.02
C GLY A 144 -11.90 -8.24 2.66
N LEU A 145 -12.42 -9.06 3.58
CA LEU A 145 -12.80 -10.46 3.34
C LEU A 145 -14.21 -10.62 2.77
N SER A 146 -15.02 -9.57 2.81
CA SER A 146 -16.41 -9.60 2.37
C SER A 146 -16.59 -8.74 1.12
N PRO A 147 -17.01 -9.32 -0.02
CA PRO A 147 -17.31 -8.55 -1.23
C PRO A 147 -18.32 -7.43 -0.98
N ALA A 148 -19.26 -7.65 -0.05
CA ALA A 148 -20.25 -6.65 0.32
C ALA A 148 -19.59 -5.45 1.02
N HIS A 149 -18.64 -5.65 1.93
CA HIS A 149 -18.12 -4.59 2.82
C HIS A 149 -16.75 -4.04 2.40
N ALA A 150 -16.07 -4.67 1.43
CA ALA A 150 -14.74 -4.30 0.95
C ALA A 150 -14.63 -2.87 0.36
N PHE A 151 -15.76 -2.16 0.23
CA PHE A 151 -15.86 -0.86 -0.41
C PHE A 151 -17.06 -0.05 0.10
N ARG A 152 -17.26 -0.02 1.42
CA ARG A 152 -18.43 0.61 2.08
C ARG A 152 -18.10 1.78 3.01
N THR A 153 -17.08 2.54 2.65
CA THR A 153 -16.84 3.86 3.25
C THR A 153 -16.39 4.87 2.19
N ALA A 154 -16.37 6.15 2.59
CA ALA A 154 -15.77 7.23 1.81
C ALA A 154 -14.23 7.15 1.74
N LEU A 155 -13.60 6.30 2.57
CA LEU A 155 -12.16 6.11 2.59
C LEU A 155 -11.71 5.22 1.41
N PRO A 156 -10.46 5.36 0.95
CA PRO A 156 -9.82 4.37 0.10
C PRO A 156 -9.28 3.19 0.93
N ASP A 157 -10.08 2.62 1.83
CA ASP A 157 -9.62 1.69 2.87
C ASP A 157 -9.52 0.22 2.46
N TRP A 158 -9.99 -0.15 1.27
CA TRP A 158 -9.94 -1.53 0.77
C TRP A 158 -8.53 -2.15 0.85
N SER A 159 -7.48 -1.35 0.63
CA SER A 159 -6.08 -1.79 0.71
C SER A 159 -5.57 -1.91 2.15
N ILE A 160 -6.21 -1.23 3.11
CA ILE A 160 -5.88 -1.32 4.54
C ILE A 160 -6.38 -2.65 5.11
N GLY A 161 -7.60 -3.08 4.75
CA GLY A 161 -8.09 -4.42 5.08
C GLY A 161 -7.20 -5.51 4.49
N LEU A 162 -6.69 -5.30 3.28
CA LEU A 162 -5.70 -6.17 2.64
C LEU A 162 -4.35 -6.17 3.39
N GLU A 163 -3.85 -5.01 3.82
CA GLU A 163 -2.60 -4.89 4.59
C GLU A 163 -2.68 -5.65 5.93
N MET A 164 -3.83 -5.58 6.62
CA MET A 164 -4.08 -6.34 7.84
C MET A 164 -4.09 -7.85 7.59
N GLN A 165 -4.63 -8.31 6.46
CA GLN A 165 -4.54 -9.72 6.06
C GLN A 165 -3.09 -10.15 5.80
N PHE A 166 -2.28 -9.32 5.14
CA PHE A 166 -0.85 -9.61 4.97
C PHE A 166 -0.13 -9.71 6.32
N TYR A 167 -0.44 -8.83 7.27
CA TYR A 167 0.14 -8.91 8.62
C TYR A 167 -0.25 -10.22 9.32
N ALA A 168 -1.52 -10.64 9.21
CA ALA A 168 -1.99 -11.88 9.78
C ALA A 168 -1.31 -13.10 9.14
N ALA A 169 -1.15 -13.10 7.81
CA ALA A 169 -0.58 -14.21 7.05
C ALA A 169 0.95 -14.32 7.15
N LEU A 170 1.65 -13.21 7.36
CA LEU A 170 3.11 -13.14 7.26
C LEU A 170 3.85 -14.21 8.09
N PRO A 171 3.56 -14.45 9.39
CA PRO A 171 4.28 -15.46 10.17
C PRO A 171 4.24 -16.84 9.51
N PHE A 172 3.07 -17.24 8.99
CA PHE A 172 2.87 -18.53 8.34
C PHE A 172 3.62 -18.61 7.01
N ILE A 173 3.59 -17.54 6.22
CA ILE A 173 4.39 -17.45 4.98
C ILE A 173 5.88 -17.61 5.32
N MET A 174 6.37 -16.93 6.35
CA MET A 174 7.77 -17.01 6.75
C MET A 174 8.19 -18.41 7.23
N ILE A 175 7.31 -19.16 7.89
CA ILE A 175 7.55 -20.58 8.23
C ILE A 175 7.68 -21.43 6.97
N VAL A 176 6.78 -21.27 5.99
CA VAL A 176 6.83 -22.00 4.71
C VAL A 176 8.13 -21.70 3.97
N LEU A 177 8.51 -20.43 3.88
CA LEU A 177 9.77 -19.99 3.26
C LEU A 177 11.00 -20.52 4.02
N GLY A 178 10.93 -20.61 5.35
CA GLY A 178 11.99 -21.20 6.18
C GLY A 178 12.18 -22.70 5.95
N ARG A 179 11.09 -23.45 5.74
CA ARG A 179 11.11 -24.90 5.54
C ARG A 179 11.43 -25.32 4.10
N LEU A 180 10.85 -24.66 3.11
CA LEU A 180 10.98 -25.02 1.69
C LEU A 180 12.12 -24.27 0.98
N GLY A 181 12.69 -23.27 1.64
CA GLY A 181 13.59 -22.29 1.04
C GLY A 181 12.84 -21.20 0.28
N TRP A 182 13.50 -20.06 0.07
CA TRP A 182 12.88 -18.83 -0.46
C TRP A 182 12.11 -19.02 -1.78
N LEU A 183 12.76 -19.60 -2.80
CA LEU A 183 12.17 -19.68 -4.14
C LEU A 183 10.99 -20.66 -4.17
N LYS A 184 11.21 -21.90 -3.72
CA LYS A 184 10.15 -22.93 -3.70
C LYS A 184 9.01 -22.53 -2.77
N GLY A 185 9.33 -22.03 -1.57
CA GLY A 185 8.34 -21.53 -0.62
C GLY A 185 7.48 -20.43 -1.22
N MET A 186 8.09 -19.47 -1.92
CA MET A 186 7.33 -18.40 -2.57
C MET A 186 6.42 -18.91 -3.68
N LEU A 187 6.90 -19.80 -4.54
CA LEU A 187 6.08 -20.39 -5.61
C LEU A 187 4.88 -21.15 -5.03
N VAL A 188 5.06 -21.88 -3.93
CA VAL A 188 3.97 -22.56 -3.22
C VAL A 188 2.99 -21.54 -2.64
N THR A 189 3.46 -20.49 -1.95
CA THR A 189 2.58 -19.45 -1.37
C THR A 189 1.76 -18.74 -2.46
N VAL A 190 2.39 -18.33 -3.56
CA VAL A 190 1.68 -17.70 -4.67
C VAL A 190 0.73 -18.69 -5.35
N GLY A 191 1.16 -19.93 -5.60
CA GLY A 191 0.32 -20.96 -6.21
C GLY A 191 -0.96 -21.21 -5.41
N LEU A 192 -0.85 -21.32 -4.08
CA LEU A 192 -2.01 -21.45 -3.19
C LEU A 192 -2.92 -20.22 -3.24
N ALA A 193 -2.35 -19.01 -3.30
CA ALA A 193 -3.14 -17.79 -3.46
C ALA A 193 -3.86 -17.74 -4.82
N VAL A 194 -3.20 -18.12 -5.92
CA VAL A 194 -3.84 -18.20 -7.24
C VAL A 194 -5.01 -19.18 -7.22
N ILE A 195 -4.84 -20.36 -6.63
CA ILE A 195 -5.91 -21.36 -6.47
C ILE A 195 -7.06 -20.79 -5.62
N ALA A 196 -6.76 -20.15 -4.50
CA ALA A 196 -7.78 -19.57 -3.64
C ALA A 196 -8.57 -18.45 -4.35
N ALA A 197 -7.89 -17.56 -5.08
CA ALA A 197 -8.54 -16.53 -5.88
C ALA A 197 -9.42 -17.13 -6.99
N TRP A 198 -8.93 -18.18 -7.66
CA TRP A 198 -9.68 -18.92 -8.67
C TRP A 198 -10.95 -19.56 -8.08
N VAL A 199 -10.85 -20.25 -6.93
CA VAL A 199 -12.00 -20.87 -6.26
C VAL A 199 -13.04 -19.82 -5.87
N VAL A 200 -12.61 -18.73 -5.23
CA VAL A 200 -13.52 -17.63 -4.82
C VAL A 200 -14.27 -17.04 -6.00
N HIS A 201 -13.59 -16.83 -7.12
CA HIS A 201 -14.21 -16.37 -8.36
C HIS A 201 -15.24 -17.38 -8.92
N HIS A 202 -14.92 -18.68 -8.91
CA HIS A 202 -15.82 -19.73 -9.42
C HIS A 202 -17.03 -19.98 -8.52
N LEU A 203 -16.91 -19.72 -7.23
CA LEU A 203 -18.04 -19.72 -6.29
C LEU A 203 -18.95 -18.49 -6.44
N GLY A 204 -18.63 -17.57 -7.36
CA GLY A 204 -19.46 -16.40 -7.67
C GLY A 204 -19.18 -15.17 -6.81
N PHE A 205 -18.18 -15.20 -5.93
CA PHE A 205 -17.81 -14.03 -5.14
C PHE A 205 -17.02 -13.03 -6.00
N ARG A 206 -17.61 -11.86 -6.24
CA ARG A 206 -17.03 -10.76 -7.02
C ARG A 206 -16.71 -9.59 -6.12
N PHE A 207 -15.43 -9.35 -5.89
CA PHE A 207 -15.00 -8.22 -5.09
C PHE A 207 -14.96 -6.93 -5.93
N PRO A 208 -15.53 -5.81 -5.45
CA PRO A 208 -15.49 -4.52 -6.16
C PRO A 208 -14.08 -3.91 -6.20
N MET A 209 -13.23 -4.30 -5.24
CA MET A 209 -11.82 -3.92 -5.14
C MET A 209 -11.01 -5.16 -4.78
N PRO A 210 -9.72 -5.26 -5.14
CA PRO A 210 -8.88 -6.42 -4.86
C PRO A 210 -8.42 -6.48 -3.40
N SER A 211 -9.38 -6.48 -2.47
CA SER A 211 -9.18 -6.40 -1.02
C SER A 211 -8.89 -7.75 -0.37
N PHE A 212 -9.08 -8.86 -1.09
CA PHE A 212 -8.87 -10.21 -0.58
C PHE A 212 -7.42 -10.65 -0.85
N LEU A 213 -6.70 -11.08 0.20
CA LEU A 213 -5.26 -11.38 0.15
C LEU A 213 -4.79 -12.15 -1.08
N PRO A 214 -5.45 -13.25 -1.47
CA PRO A 214 -5.04 -14.02 -2.64
C PRO A 214 -4.95 -13.23 -3.95
N MET A 215 -5.76 -12.17 -4.11
CA MET A 215 -5.79 -11.35 -5.33
C MET A 215 -4.54 -10.48 -5.52
N LYS A 216 -3.83 -10.14 -4.44
CA LYS A 216 -2.64 -9.27 -4.47
C LYS A 216 -1.37 -9.95 -3.90
N MET A 217 -1.46 -11.23 -3.54
CA MET A 217 -0.33 -11.99 -3.02
C MET A 217 0.85 -12.03 -4.00
N HIS A 218 0.59 -12.02 -5.31
CA HIS A 218 1.64 -12.04 -6.34
C HIS A 218 2.53 -10.79 -6.33
N ILE A 219 1.95 -9.60 -6.13
CA ILE A 219 2.69 -8.33 -5.99
C ILE A 219 3.44 -8.26 -4.66
N PHE A 220 2.76 -8.67 -3.59
CA PHE A 220 3.37 -8.72 -2.26
C PHE A 220 4.58 -9.68 -2.24
N ALA A 221 4.42 -10.86 -2.85
CA ALA A 221 5.46 -11.88 -3.02
C ALA A 221 6.66 -11.37 -3.82
N ALA A 222 6.44 -10.59 -4.88
CA ALA A 222 7.52 -9.95 -5.63
C ALA A 222 8.38 -9.07 -4.70
N GLY A 223 7.76 -8.22 -3.88
CA GLY A 223 8.47 -7.44 -2.87
C GLY A 223 9.25 -8.29 -1.86
N MET A 224 8.62 -9.36 -1.36
CA MET A 224 9.25 -10.31 -0.44
C MET A 224 10.48 -11.00 -1.05
N LEU A 225 10.41 -11.42 -2.32
CA LEU A 225 11.53 -12.05 -3.04
C LEU A 225 12.66 -11.07 -3.27
N LEU A 226 12.36 -9.84 -3.68
CA LEU A 226 13.35 -8.79 -3.86
C LEU A 226 14.07 -8.47 -2.53
N ALA A 227 13.38 -8.53 -1.40
CA ALA A 227 14.03 -8.43 -0.09
C ALA A 227 14.90 -9.65 0.21
N GLY A 228 14.38 -10.87 0.01
CA GLY A 228 15.13 -12.10 0.23
C GLY A 228 16.43 -12.17 -0.60
N ALA A 229 16.40 -11.64 -1.83
CA ALA A 229 17.52 -11.59 -2.76
C ALA A 229 18.75 -10.85 -2.22
N LEU A 230 18.57 -9.93 -1.26
CA LEU A 230 19.68 -9.24 -0.58
C LEU A 230 20.66 -10.21 0.09
N TRP A 231 20.16 -11.35 0.59
CA TRP A 231 20.95 -12.39 1.27
C TRP A 231 21.26 -13.60 0.38
N MET A 232 20.96 -13.53 -0.92
CA MET A 232 21.25 -14.60 -1.88
C MET A 232 22.57 -14.36 -2.64
N SER A 233 23.15 -15.43 -3.17
CA SER A 233 24.23 -15.33 -4.16
C SER A 233 23.76 -14.60 -5.41
N GLN A 234 24.69 -14.00 -6.16
CA GLN A 234 24.37 -13.14 -7.30
C GLN A 234 23.45 -13.82 -8.34
N GLY A 235 23.75 -15.05 -8.75
CA GLY A 235 22.90 -15.79 -9.69
C GLY A 235 21.48 -16.06 -9.15
N ARG A 236 21.35 -16.38 -7.86
CA ARG A 236 20.04 -16.59 -7.22
C ARG A 236 19.26 -15.28 -7.04
N ALA A 237 19.95 -14.17 -6.82
CA ALA A 237 19.33 -12.86 -6.75
C ALA A 237 18.73 -12.44 -8.11
N TYR A 238 19.45 -12.68 -9.22
CA TYR A 238 18.91 -12.45 -10.56
C TYR A 238 17.74 -13.38 -10.90
N LEU A 239 17.79 -14.64 -10.45
CA LEU A 239 16.65 -15.54 -10.58
C LEU A 239 15.43 -15.05 -9.77
N ALA A 240 15.63 -14.58 -8.54
CA ALA A 240 14.57 -14.01 -7.73
C ALA A 240 13.97 -12.74 -8.38
N PHE A 241 14.80 -11.91 -9.01
CA PHE A 241 14.36 -10.78 -9.82
C PHE A 241 13.51 -11.22 -11.01
N ALA A 242 13.97 -12.18 -11.81
CA ALA A 242 13.23 -12.69 -12.96
C ALA A 242 11.88 -13.28 -12.53
N ILE A 243 11.85 -14.07 -11.44
CA ILE A 243 10.61 -14.59 -10.86
C ILE A 243 9.71 -13.43 -10.42
N SER A 244 10.24 -12.42 -9.73
CA SER A 244 9.44 -11.26 -9.28
C SER A 244 8.81 -10.51 -10.46
N ALA A 245 9.52 -10.38 -11.58
CA ALA A 245 8.98 -9.78 -12.81
C ALA A 245 7.86 -10.64 -13.43
N LEU A 246 7.97 -11.98 -13.37
CA LEU A 246 6.90 -12.88 -13.80
C LEU A 246 5.69 -12.87 -12.85
N LEU A 247 5.91 -12.75 -11.54
CA LEU A 247 4.84 -12.73 -10.54
C LEU A 247 3.89 -11.54 -10.74
N VAL A 248 4.43 -10.34 -11.02
CA VAL A 248 3.60 -9.14 -11.22
C VAL A 248 2.80 -9.14 -12.52
N LEU A 249 3.07 -10.10 -13.42
CA LEU A 249 2.32 -10.34 -14.65
C LEU A 249 1.17 -11.34 -14.47
N ILE A 250 0.99 -11.89 -13.26
CA ILE A 250 -0.17 -12.76 -12.99
C ILE A 250 -1.43 -11.89 -13.07
N PRO A 251 -2.42 -12.23 -13.95
CA PRO A 251 -3.58 -11.39 -14.23
C PRO A 251 -4.64 -11.52 -13.12
N LEU A 252 -4.30 -11.12 -11.90
CA LEU A 252 -5.17 -11.20 -10.73
C LEU A 252 -5.31 -9.84 -10.04
N GLY A 253 -6.56 -9.46 -9.77
CA GLY A 253 -6.89 -8.35 -8.88
C GLY A 253 -6.55 -6.97 -9.42
N GLY A 254 -6.63 -6.73 -10.72
CA GLY A 254 -6.36 -5.43 -11.33
C GLY A 254 -6.48 -5.42 -12.85
N ASP A 255 -6.26 -4.26 -13.45
CA ASP A 255 -6.18 -4.13 -14.90
C ASP A 255 -5.00 -4.93 -15.50
N VAL A 256 -5.21 -5.45 -16.71
CA VAL A 256 -4.27 -6.32 -17.44
C VAL A 256 -3.89 -5.73 -18.80
N THR A 257 -3.95 -4.41 -18.92
CA THR A 257 -3.53 -3.74 -20.16
C THR A 257 -2.01 -3.83 -20.32
N VAL A 258 -1.53 -3.85 -21.57
CA VAL A 258 -0.09 -3.89 -21.88
C VAL A 258 0.67 -2.76 -21.19
N LEU A 259 0.10 -1.55 -21.14
CA LEU A 259 0.70 -0.41 -20.44
C LEU A 259 0.82 -0.70 -18.93
N HIS A 260 -0.24 -1.21 -18.31
CA HIS A 260 -0.26 -1.52 -16.88
C HIS A 260 0.78 -2.56 -16.50
N GLU A 261 0.83 -3.67 -17.25
CA GLU A 261 1.80 -4.74 -17.08
C GLU A 261 3.24 -4.26 -17.30
N THR A 262 3.45 -3.43 -18.33
CA THR A 262 4.76 -2.82 -18.61
C THR A 262 5.23 -1.95 -17.44
N VAL A 263 4.33 -1.15 -16.86
CA VAL A 263 4.66 -0.30 -15.71
C VAL A 263 4.92 -1.15 -14.45
N ARG A 264 4.17 -2.22 -14.20
CA ARG A 264 4.43 -3.16 -13.09
C ARG A 264 5.81 -3.80 -13.19
N VAL A 265 6.19 -4.28 -14.37
CA VAL A 265 7.55 -4.81 -14.60
C VAL A 265 8.58 -3.70 -14.42
N GLY A 266 8.33 -2.50 -14.95
CA GLY A 266 9.19 -1.33 -14.76
C GLY A 266 9.42 -0.99 -13.27
N ILE A 267 8.38 -1.09 -12.44
CA ILE A 267 8.49 -0.94 -10.98
C ILE A 267 9.41 -2.00 -10.39
N VAL A 268 9.28 -3.29 -10.76
CA VAL A 268 10.17 -4.37 -10.30
C VAL A 268 11.62 -4.10 -10.71
N VAL A 269 11.86 -3.66 -11.95
CA VAL A 269 13.20 -3.28 -12.44
C VAL A 269 13.78 -2.14 -11.62
N LEU A 270 13.04 -1.04 -11.49
CA LEU A 270 13.47 0.13 -10.71
C LEU A 270 13.80 -0.28 -9.27
N PHE A 271 12.91 -1.06 -8.65
CA PHE A 271 13.08 -1.53 -7.29
C PHE A 271 14.33 -2.39 -7.11
N PHE A 272 14.56 -3.35 -8.02
CA PHE A 272 15.74 -4.20 -8.00
C PHE A 272 17.02 -3.38 -8.18
N VAL A 273 17.06 -2.46 -9.15
CA VAL A 273 18.22 -1.59 -9.42
C VAL A 273 18.55 -0.71 -8.22
N LEU A 274 17.55 -0.08 -7.59
CA LEU A 274 17.74 0.79 -6.43
C LEU A 274 18.21 0.01 -5.20
N VAL A 275 17.56 -1.10 -4.88
CA VAL A 275 17.87 -1.86 -3.66
C VAL A 275 19.17 -2.67 -3.79
N HIS A 276 19.51 -3.13 -4.99
CA HIS A 276 20.67 -3.97 -5.24
C HIS A 276 21.81 -3.20 -5.92
N ALA A 277 21.88 -1.88 -5.71
CA ALA A 277 22.89 -0.99 -6.31
C ALA A 277 24.33 -1.53 -6.17
N ASP A 278 24.66 -2.14 -5.04
CA ASP A 278 25.99 -2.72 -4.76
C ASP A 278 26.36 -3.89 -5.68
N ARG A 279 25.39 -4.48 -6.39
CA ARG A 279 25.61 -5.58 -7.36
C ARG A 279 25.98 -5.08 -8.76
N PHE A 280 25.86 -3.77 -9.02
CA PHE A 280 26.16 -3.16 -10.32
C PHE A 280 27.47 -2.38 -10.23
N PRO A 281 28.54 -2.81 -10.92
CA PRO A 281 29.79 -2.04 -11.01
C PRO A 281 29.66 -0.87 -11.99
N GLY A 282 30.55 0.12 -11.86
CA GLY A 282 30.67 1.25 -12.78
C GLY A 282 29.52 2.26 -12.69
N SER A 283 29.32 2.99 -13.79
CA SER A 283 28.39 4.13 -13.89
C SER A 283 26.94 3.79 -13.56
N ALA A 284 26.50 2.56 -13.85
CA ALA A 284 25.14 2.11 -13.51
C ALA A 284 24.94 2.01 -11.99
N GLY A 285 25.93 1.52 -11.25
CA GLY A 285 25.90 1.47 -9.78
C GLY A 285 25.98 2.87 -9.15
N ASP A 286 26.82 3.74 -9.71
CA ASP A 286 26.95 5.13 -9.25
C ASP A 286 25.65 5.93 -9.46
N TYR A 287 25.02 5.77 -10.62
CA TYR A 287 23.73 6.38 -10.90
C TYR A 287 22.65 5.89 -9.92
N SER A 288 22.56 4.57 -9.70
CA SER A 288 21.61 4.00 -8.73
C SER A 288 21.84 4.52 -7.31
N ARG A 289 23.11 4.63 -6.87
CA ARG A 289 23.47 5.25 -5.58
C ARG A 289 23.07 6.72 -5.50
N SER A 290 23.24 7.48 -6.59
CA SER A 290 22.83 8.88 -6.66
C SER A 290 21.30 9.03 -6.53
N VAL A 291 20.53 8.24 -7.28
CA VAL A 291 19.06 8.23 -7.18
C VAL A 291 18.61 7.82 -5.78
N ASN A 292 19.26 6.82 -5.17
CA ASN A 292 18.98 6.44 -3.80
C ASN A 292 19.21 7.58 -2.80
N SER A 293 20.29 8.36 -2.97
CA SER A 293 20.59 9.53 -2.14
C SER A 293 19.54 10.63 -2.30
N VAL A 294 19.09 10.91 -3.54
CA VAL A 294 18.02 11.86 -3.80
C VAL A 294 16.73 11.43 -3.12
N LEU A 295 16.29 10.18 -3.33
CA LEU A 295 15.09 9.63 -2.71
C LEU A 295 15.20 9.47 -1.18
N GLY A 296 16.43 9.45 -0.66
CA GLY A 296 16.74 9.38 0.77
C GLY A 296 16.80 10.74 1.47
N ASN A 297 16.68 11.85 0.72
CA ASN A 297 16.76 13.18 1.29
C ASN A 297 15.60 13.48 2.26
N THR A 298 15.75 14.54 3.05
CA THR A 298 14.75 14.91 4.07
C THR A 298 13.36 15.15 3.49
N PHE A 299 13.26 15.74 2.29
CA PHE A 299 11.98 16.02 1.65
C PHE A 299 11.21 14.73 1.30
N PHE A 300 11.84 13.81 0.55
CA PHE A 300 11.21 12.55 0.15
C PHE A 300 10.96 11.63 1.34
N ARG A 301 11.84 11.64 2.34
CA ARG A 301 11.61 10.94 3.60
C ARG A 301 10.36 11.45 4.32
N ASN A 302 10.18 12.77 4.41
CA ASN A 302 9.00 13.36 5.03
C ASN A 302 7.72 13.02 4.24
N LEU A 303 7.77 13.02 2.90
CA LEU A 303 6.65 12.54 2.07
C LEU A 303 6.31 11.07 2.38
N GLY A 304 7.33 10.22 2.53
CA GLY A 304 7.18 8.81 2.88
C GLY A 304 6.60 8.56 4.27
N GLU A 305 6.99 9.37 5.25
CA GLU A 305 6.48 9.27 6.63
C GLU A 305 5.01 9.68 6.72
N LEU A 306 4.59 10.70 5.95
CA LEU A 306 3.21 11.17 5.90
C LEU A 306 2.32 10.41 4.91
N SER A 307 2.88 9.45 4.17
CA SER A 307 2.21 8.78 3.06
C SER A 307 0.94 8.03 3.48
N PHE A 308 0.90 7.50 4.71
CA PHE A 308 -0.25 6.75 5.23
C PHE A 308 -1.45 7.67 5.49
N GLY A 309 -1.24 8.78 6.21
CA GLY A 309 -2.26 9.80 6.39
C GLY A 309 -2.72 10.40 5.07
N ALA A 310 -1.78 10.68 4.16
CA ALA A 310 -2.10 11.27 2.86
C ALA A 310 -2.98 10.33 2.02
N TYR A 311 -2.65 9.03 2.04
CA TYR A 311 -3.46 8.00 1.41
C TYR A 311 -4.86 7.91 2.02
N LEU A 312 -5.02 7.98 3.34
CA LEU A 312 -6.35 7.88 3.96
C LEU A 312 -7.23 9.11 3.69
N ILE A 313 -6.64 10.30 3.73
CA ILE A 313 -7.38 11.58 3.77
C ILE A 313 -7.76 12.08 2.38
N HIS A 314 -6.98 11.74 1.33
CA HIS A 314 -7.08 12.44 0.04
C HIS A 314 -8.49 12.47 -0.55
N LEU A 315 -9.24 11.37 -0.54
CA LEU A 315 -10.60 11.34 -1.10
C LEU A 315 -11.61 12.17 -0.32
N LEU A 316 -11.42 12.33 0.99
CA LEU A 316 -12.29 13.16 1.84
C LEU A 316 -12.12 14.65 1.51
N ILE A 317 -10.95 15.05 1.02
CA ILE A 317 -10.66 16.44 0.65
C ILE A 317 -10.90 16.68 -0.85
N MET A 318 -10.47 15.76 -1.70
CA MET A 318 -10.53 15.93 -3.15
C MET A 318 -11.96 15.96 -3.67
N GLN A 319 -12.86 15.10 -3.18
CA GLN A 319 -14.23 15.04 -3.71
C GLN A 319 -14.99 16.36 -3.49
N PRO A 320 -15.06 16.93 -2.27
CA PRO A 320 -15.70 18.24 -2.06
C PRO A 320 -15.06 19.36 -2.86
N VAL A 321 -13.71 19.41 -2.94
CA VAL A 321 -13.01 20.46 -3.71
C VAL A 321 -13.36 20.38 -5.19
N ILE A 322 -13.33 19.19 -5.78
CA ILE A 322 -13.64 19.02 -7.21
C ILE A 322 -15.11 19.31 -7.49
N ALA A 323 -16.03 18.85 -6.63
CA ALA A 323 -17.45 19.14 -6.76
C ALA A 323 -17.74 20.65 -6.67
N TRP A 324 -17.06 21.35 -5.75
CA TRP A 324 -17.14 22.80 -5.64
C TRP A 324 -16.62 23.50 -6.91
N LEU A 325 -15.46 23.08 -7.44
CA LEU A 325 -14.91 23.63 -8.69
C LEU A 325 -15.86 23.40 -9.87
N ILE A 326 -16.50 22.23 -9.96
CA ILE A 326 -17.50 21.91 -10.99
C ILE A 326 -18.71 22.84 -10.89
N GLY A 327 -19.22 23.08 -9.68
CA GLY A 327 -20.45 23.86 -9.49
C GLY A 327 -20.27 25.38 -9.50
N ASN A 328 -19.05 25.88 -9.31
CA ASN A 328 -18.81 27.32 -9.07
C ASN A 328 -17.79 27.95 -10.03
N THR A 329 -17.20 27.18 -10.95
CA THR A 329 -16.19 27.70 -11.89
C THR A 329 -16.35 27.11 -13.28
N ASP A 330 -16.04 27.90 -14.31
CA ASP A 330 -16.03 27.45 -15.72
C ASP A 330 -14.64 26.94 -16.16
N LEU A 331 -13.89 26.34 -15.22
CA LEU A 331 -12.56 25.81 -15.52
C LEU A 331 -12.63 24.64 -16.51
N SER A 332 -11.75 24.65 -17.51
CA SER A 332 -11.50 23.50 -18.38
C SER A 332 -11.00 22.29 -17.58
N ASN A 333 -11.19 21.07 -18.10
CA ASN A 333 -10.77 19.86 -17.37
C ASN A 333 -9.27 19.86 -16.97
N PRO A 334 -8.31 20.29 -17.83
CA PRO A 334 -6.91 20.41 -17.43
C PRO A 334 -6.68 21.45 -16.33
N ALA A 335 -7.36 22.60 -16.40
CA ALA A 335 -7.23 23.65 -15.40
C ALA A 335 -7.82 23.21 -14.06
N ARG A 336 -8.98 22.55 -14.07
CA ARG A 336 -9.60 21.97 -12.87
C ARG A 336 -8.72 20.91 -12.24
N TRP A 337 -8.12 20.03 -13.04
CA TRP A 337 -7.16 19.04 -12.57
C TRP A 337 -5.96 19.71 -11.87
N LEU A 338 -5.36 20.72 -12.50
CA LEU A 338 -4.22 21.42 -11.93
C LEU A 338 -4.58 22.15 -10.63
N VAL A 339 -5.70 22.88 -10.61
CA VAL A 339 -6.20 23.58 -9.41
C VAL A 339 -6.50 22.59 -8.30
N THR A 340 -7.09 21.43 -8.63
CA THR A 340 -7.34 20.34 -7.67
C THR A 340 -6.03 19.91 -7.02
N LEU A 341 -4.97 19.64 -7.79
CA LEU A 341 -3.68 19.24 -7.21
C LEU A 341 -3.06 20.35 -6.35
N ILE A 342 -3.09 21.61 -6.82
CA ILE A 342 -2.54 22.77 -6.10
C ILE A 342 -3.23 22.98 -4.76
N VAL A 343 -4.54 22.76 -4.68
CA VAL A 343 -5.33 22.95 -3.46
C VAL A 343 -5.26 21.71 -2.55
N THR A 344 -5.47 20.52 -3.12
CA THR A 344 -5.69 19.30 -2.33
C THR A 344 -4.39 18.71 -1.80
N ILE A 345 -3.28 18.73 -2.56
CA ILE A 345 -2.00 18.16 -2.09
C ILE A 345 -1.53 18.88 -0.81
N PRO A 346 -1.42 20.22 -0.76
CA PRO A 346 -1.00 20.89 0.48
C PRO A 346 -1.95 20.63 1.64
N ALA A 347 -3.27 20.72 1.42
CA ALA A 347 -4.26 20.48 2.46
C ALA A 347 -4.17 19.06 3.04
N VAL A 348 -4.07 18.05 2.17
CA VAL A 348 -3.93 16.64 2.55
C VAL A 348 -2.65 16.42 3.35
N TYR A 349 -1.51 16.96 2.92
CA TYR A 349 -0.25 16.76 3.63
C TYR A 349 -0.18 17.53 4.96
N VAL A 350 -0.82 18.70 5.08
CA VAL A 350 -0.96 19.40 6.36
C VAL A 350 -1.79 18.56 7.34
N LEU A 351 -2.95 18.06 6.92
CA LEU A 351 -3.79 17.19 7.76
C LEU A 351 -3.09 15.87 8.09
N SER A 352 -2.34 15.30 7.15
CA SER A 352 -1.53 14.10 7.37
C SER A 352 -0.43 14.33 8.40
N PHE A 353 0.23 15.48 8.37
CA PHE A 353 1.21 15.87 9.38
C PHE A 353 0.58 16.01 10.77
N MET A 354 -0.61 16.61 10.86
CA MET A 354 -1.35 16.71 12.12
C MET A 354 -1.74 15.31 12.63
N GLY A 355 -2.32 14.46 11.79
CA GLY A 355 -2.68 13.08 12.14
C GLY A 355 -1.47 12.26 12.58
N TYR A 356 -0.35 12.39 11.87
CA TYR A 356 0.91 11.73 12.21
C TYR A 356 1.40 12.14 13.61
N LYS A 357 1.48 13.45 13.87
CA LYS A 357 2.01 14.00 15.13
C LYS A 357 1.12 13.69 16.33
N PHE A 358 -0.20 13.86 16.18
CA PHE A 358 -1.14 13.83 17.30
C PHE A 358 -1.85 12.48 17.48
N ILE A 359 -1.86 11.60 16.48
CA ILE A 359 -2.60 10.33 16.54
C ILE A 359 -1.65 9.14 16.32
N GLU A 360 -0.92 9.13 15.20
CA GLU A 360 -0.06 7.98 14.86
C GLU A 360 1.10 7.81 15.84
N LEU A 361 1.87 8.86 16.11
CA LEU A 361 3.03 8.79 17.02
C LEU A 361 2.63 8.36 18.44
N PRO A 362 1.59 8.94 19.08
CA PRO A 362 1.08 8.45 20.35
C PRO A 362 0.63 6.98 20.28
N GLY A 363 -0.14 6.59 19.26
CA GLY A 363 -0.60 5.21 19.11
C GLY A 363 0.54 4.21 18.97
N GLN A 364 1.54 4.52 18.13
CA GLN A 364 2.75 3.71 18.01
C GLN A 364 3.55 3.64 19.32
N SER A 365 3.57 4.72 20.12
CA SER A 365 4.25 4.73 21.41
C SER A 365 3.60 3.76 22.41
N VAL A 366 2.26 3.69 22.43
CA VAL A 366 1.50 2.72 23.23
C VAL A 366 1.86 1.29 22.81
N GLY A 367 1.84 1.00 21.50
CA GLY A 367 2.23 -0.32 20.99
C GLY A 367 3.66 -0.72 21.33
N ARG A 368 4.62 0.23 21.32
CA ARG A 368 6.01 -0.02 21.74
C ARG A 368 6.10 -0.37 23.23
N ARG A 369 5.42 0.39 24.10
CA ARG A 369 5.41 0.13 25.56
C ARG A 369 4.83 -1.25 25.89
N LEU A 370 3.69 -1.60 25.29
CA LEU A 370 3.03 -2.89 25.51
C LEU A 370 3.87 -4.09 25.04
N THR A 371 4.66 -3.92 23.98
CA THR A 371 5.50 -4.99 23.45
C THR A 371 6.88 -5.10 24.10
N GLN A 372 7.42 -4.01 24.67
CA GLN A 372 8.66 -4.03 25.45
C GLN A 372 8.48 -4.78 26.78
N GLN A 373 7.37 -4.56 27.49
CA GLN A 373 7.07 -5.27 28.75
C GLN A 373 7.01 -6.79 28.55
N ARG A 374 6.49 -7.25 27.40
CA ARG A 374 6.44 -8.67 27.05
C ARG A 374 7.79 -9.31 26.77
N GLN A 375 8.84 -8.54 26.45
CA GLN A 375 10.18 -9.08 26.19
C GLN A 375 11.04 -9.18 27.46
N VAL A 376 10.66 -8.50 28.55
CA VAL A 376 11.38 -8.50 29.83
C VAL A 376 10.82 -9.56 30.79
N ALA A 377 9.57 -9.97 30.61
CA ALA A 377 8.88 -10.95 31.44
C ALA A 377 9.10 -12.43 31.02
N THR A 378 9.97 -12.67 30.04
CA THR A 378 10.41 -13.99 29.55
C THR A 378 11.92 -14.04 29.59
#